data_AF-A0A850CNQ5-F1
#
_entry.id   AF-A0A850CNQ5-F1
#
_cell.length_a   1.000
_cell.length_b   1.000
_cell.length_c   1.000
_cell.angle_alpha   90.00
_cell.angle_beta   90.00
_cell.angle_gamma   90.00
#
_symmetry.space_group_name_H-M   'P 1'
#
loop_
_entity.id
_entity.type
_entity.pdbx_description
1 polymer ?
#
loop_
_entity_poly.entity_id
_entity_poly.type
_entity_poly.pdbx_seq_one_letter_code
_entity_poly.pdbx_strand_id
1 'polypeptide(L)'
;RPEGRRLRGARAGIPPGHPHRPRRVGHAHGQAFGDYLAVVVTSWAAGVPTKTPEACVADWDSVSYTSTVPHCLRRLDGTKHYPQDLRGEVHADGEIWSRALWDIRGALGDTKASTLIVEAQFAFAPDTSFRDAATATVAAARRLYGAGAANAATRAFQARGIL
;
A
#
# COMPACT_ATOMS: atom_id res chain seq x y z
N ARG A 1 -61.61 20.69 -8.86
CA ARG A 1 -60.92 19.43 -9.21
C ARG A 1 -59.50 19.77 -9.64
N PRO A 2 -58.46 19.35 -8.92
CA PRO A 2 -57.06 19.63 -9.26
C PRO A 2 -56.51 18.51 -10.15
N GLU A 3 -55.79 18.85 -11.22
CA GLU A 3 -55.00 17.89 -12.00
C GLU A 3 -53.55 17.89 -11.53
N GLY A 4 -53.07 16.70 -11.18
CA GLY A 4 -51.78 16.48 -10.52
C GLY A 4 -50.58 16.60 -11.46
N ARG A 5 -49.59 17.38 -11.04
CA ARG A 5 -48.25 17.41 -11.62
C ARG A 5 -47.43 16.22 -11.09
N ARG A 6 -47.31 15.13 -11.86
CA ARG A 6 -46.33 14.06 -11.59
C ARG A 6 -44.95 14.46 -12.11
N LEU A 7 -43.99 14.46 -11.18
CA LEU A 7 -42.55 14.53 -11.40
C LEU A 7 -42.09 13.30 -12.22
N ARG A 8 -41.33 13.49 -13.30
CA ARG A 8 -40.47 12.45 -13.87
C ARG A 8 -39.03 12.90 -13.72
N GLY A 9 -38.30 12.18 -12.87
CA GLY A 9 -36.90 12.41 -12.60
C GLY A 9 -36.04 12.18 -13.85
N ALA A 10 -35.09 13.07 -14.07
CA ALA A 10 -33.99 12.85 -14.99
C ALA A 10 -33.09 11.74 -14.39
N ARG A 11 -33.09 10.56 -15.00
CA ARG A 11 -31.99 9.61 -14.83
C ARG A 11 -30.82 10.15 -15.65
N ALA A 12 -29.84 10.76 -14.96
CA ALA A 12 -28.54 11.01 -15.56
C ALA A 12 -27.95 9.67 -16.01
N GLY A 13 -27.72 9.54 -17.33
CA GLY A 13 -27.10 8.37 -17.91
C GLY A 13 -25.65 8.25 -17.41
N ILE A 14 -25.28 7.04 -17.01
CA ILE A 14 -23.89 6.66 -16.74
C ILE A 14 -23.14 6.74 -18.08
N PRO A 15 -22.07 7.54 -18.22
CA PRO A 15 -21.30 7.56 -19.46
C PRO A 15 -20.60 6.21 -19.69
N PRO A 16 -20.44 5.77 -20.95
CA PRO A 16 -19.84 4.48 -21.27
C PRO A 16 -18.38 4.45 -20.82
N GLY A 17 -18.00 3.35 -20.17
CA GLY A 17 -16.69 3.16 -19.56
C GLY A 17 -15.54 3.23 -20.56
N HIS A 18 -14.47 3.92 -20.17
CA HIS A 18 -13.18 3.88 -20.86
C HIS A 18 -12.56 2.46 -20.84
N PRO A 19 -11.83 2.05 -21.89
CA PRO A 19 -11.21 0.74 -21.94
C PRO A 19 -9.99 0.68 -21.00
N HIS A 20 -9.90 -0.40 -20.23
CA HIS A 20 -8.72 -0.86 -19.46
C HIS A 20 -8.10 0.11 -18.43
N ARG A 21 -8.83 0.42 -17.35
CA ARG A 21 -8.18 0.65 -16.05
C ARG A 21 -7.88 -0.73 -15.43
N PRO A 22 -6.65 -1.04 -14.98
CA PRO A 22 -6.39 -2.31 -14.32
C PRO A 22 -7.11 -2.33 -12.98
N ARG A 23 -8.28 -2.99 -12.93
CA ARG A 23 -9.20 -3.06 -11.76
C ARG A 23 -8.64 -3.85 -10.57
N ARG A 24 -7.33 -4.11 -10.50
CA ARG A 24 -6.70 -4.98 -9.49
C ARG A 24 -5.69 -4.29 -8.59
N VAL A 25 -5.33 -3.04 -8.88
CA VAL A 25 -4.29 -2.30 -8.13
C VAL A 25 -4.76 -1.94 -6.72
N GLY A 26 -6.06 -1.70 -6.52
CA GLY A 26 -6.65 -1.38 -5.22
C GLY A 26 -6.49 -2.50 -4.18
N HIS A 27 -6.56 -3.76 -4.62
CA HIS A 27 -6.39 -4.90 -3.72
C HIS A 27 -4.92 -5.15 -3.36
N ALA A 28 -3.98 -4.79 -4.25
CA ALA A 28 -2.55 -5.00 -4.04
C ALA A 28 -2.00 -4.11 -2.91
N HIS A 29 -2.41 -2.84 -2.82
CA HIS A 29 -1.96 -1.96 -1.73
C HIS A 29 -2.54 -2.38 -0.38
N GLY A 30 -3.74 -2.95 -0.36
CA GLY A 30 -4.38 -3.48 0.86
C GLY A 30 -3.62 -4.67 1.44
N GLN A 31 -3.20 -5.61 0.58
CA GLN A 31 -2.37 -6.73 1.00
C GLN A 31 -0.98 -6.29 1.45
N ALA A 32 -0.38 -5.37 0.70
CA ALA A 32 0.92 -4.80 1.02
C ALA A 32 0.94 -4.05 2.36
N PHE A 33 -0.17 -3.37 2.71
CA PHE A 33 -0.35 -2.78 4.04
C PHE A 33 -0.40 -3.85 5.13
N GLY A 34 -1.11 -4.96 4.89
CA GLY A 34 -1.15 -6.09 5.82
C GLY A 34 0.23 -6.68 6.09
N ASP A 35 1.03 -6.91 5.05
CA ASP A 35 2.40 -7.40 5.17
C ASP A 35 3.29 -6.43 5.98
N TYR A 36 3.23 -5.13 5.69
CA TYR A 36 3.97 -4.10 6.42
C TYR A 36 3.57 -4.09 7.91
N LEU A 37 2.27 -4.05 8.19
CA LEU A 37 1.78 -3.95 9.57
C LEU A 37 2.13 -5.20 10.38
N ALA A 38 2.04 -6.39 9.77
CA ALA A 38 2.42 -7.65 10.43
C ALA A 38 3.89 -7.66 10.85
N VAL A 39 4.81 -7.21 9.98
CA VAL A 39 6.24 -7.12 10.30
C VAL A 39 6.49 -6.13 11.43
N VAL A 40 5.94 -4.92 11.32
CA VAL A 40 6.21 -3.86 12.30
C VAL A 40 5.69 -4.21 13.69
N VAL A 41 4.46 -4.74 13.79
CA VAL A 41 3.87 -5.15 15.07
C VAL A 41 4.70 -6.28 15.70
N THR A 42 5.13 -7.26 14.89
CA THR A 42 5.97 -8.36 15.38
C THR A 42 7.33 -7.85 15.86
N SER A 43 7.96 -6.92 15.13
CA SER A 43 9.23 -6.32 15.55
C SER A 43 9.10 -5.57 16.88
N TRP A 44 8.03 -4.80 17.08
CA TRP A 44 7.79 -4.10 18.33
C TRP A 44 7.56 -5.06 19.50
N ALA A 45 6.80 -6.14 19.29
CA ALA A 45 6.54 -7.14 20.31
C ALA A 45 7.81 -7.92 20.69
N ALA A 46 8.66 -8.22 19.71
CA ALA A 46 9.91 -8.96 19.95
C ALA A 46 10.98 -8.09 20.61
N GLY A 47 11.05 -6.79 20.30
CA GLY A 47 12.04 -5.85 20.86
C GLY A 47 13.50 -6.14 20.48
N VAL A 48 13.78 -7.25 19.82
CA VAL A 48 15.09 -7.68 19.30
C VAL A 48 14.89 -8.31 17.91
N PRO A 49 15.89 -8.23 17.01
CA PRO A 49 15.85 -9.00 15.76
C PRO A 49 15.68 -10.49 16.07
N THR A 50 14.68 -11.12 15.46
CA THR A 50 14.48 -12.57 15.57
C THR A 50 15.58 -13.31 14.81
N LYS A 51 15.54 -14.66 14.78
CA LYS A 51 16.50 -15.47 14.00
C LYS A 51 16.44 -15.21 12.49
N THR A 52 15.45 -14.46 12.02
CA THR A 52 15.15 -14.21 10.61
C THR A 52 15.23 -12.69 10.35
N PRO A 53 15.61 -12.24 9.14
CA PRO A 53 15.59 -10.82 8.82
C PRO A 53 14.21 -10.20 9.06
N GLU A 54 14.17 -9.01 9.68
CA GLU A 54 12.93 -8.34 10.08
C GLU A 54 11.95 -8.15 8.91
N ALA A 55 12.45 -7.90 7.70
CA ALA A 55 11.64 -7.70 6.49
C ALA A 55 10.92 -8.98 5.98
N CYS A 56 11.09 -10.12 6.65
CA CYS A 56 10.51 -11.40 6.27
C CYS A 56 9.08 -11.54 6.81
N VAL A 57 8.11 -11.71 5.92
CA VAL A 57 6.71 -11.89 6.30
C VAL A 57 6.46 -13.36 6.62
N ALA A 58 5.87 -13.63 7.79
CA ALA A 58 5.37 -14.95 8.21
C ALA A 58 6.41 -16.07 8.11
N ASP A 59 7.63 -15.85 8.59
CA ASP A 59 8.73 -16.80 8.48
C ASP A 59 8.45 -18.16 9.14
N TRP A 60 7.75 -18.14 10.27
CA TRP A 60 7.35 -19.33 11.02
C TRP A 60 6.39 -20.26 10.24
N ASP A 61 5.51 -19.70 9.42
CA ASP A 61 4.51 -20.45 8.64
C ASP A 61 5.05 -20.86 7.26
N SER A 62 6.07 -20.14 6.77
CA SER A 62 6.58 -20.26 5.40
C SER A 62 7.37 -21.53 5.09
N VAL A 63 7.62 -22.37 6.10
CA VAL A 63 8.48 -23.55 6.01
C VAL A 63 7.95 -24.59 5.02
N SER A 64 6.63 -24.77 4.94
CA SER A 64 6.02 -25.85 4.14
C SER A 64 5.79 -25.50 2.67
N TYR A 65 5.87 -24.21 2.30
CA TYR A 65 5.56 -23.73 0.95
C TYR A 65 6.68 -22.88 0.31
N THR A 66 7.87 -22.83 0.92
CA THR A 66 9.07 -22.23 0.31
C THR A 66 10.24 -23.20 0.34
N SER A 67 11.10 -23.16 -0.69
CA SER A 67 12.23 -24.07 -0.84
C SER A 67 13.59 -23.45 -0.48
N THR A 68 13.61 -22.16 -0.13
CA THR A 68 14.84 -21.41 0.17
C THR A 68 14.79 -20.84 1.57
N VAL A 69 15.97 -20.70 2.19
CA VAL A 69 16.15 -20.08 3.50
C VAL A 69 16.77 -18.69 3.37
N PRO A 70 16.33 -17.70 4.17
CA PRO A 70 15.24 -17.78 5.15
C PRO A 70 13.87 -17.97 4.48
N HIS A 71 13.00 -18.77 5.11
CA HIS A 71 11.63 -18.97 4.65
C HIS A 71 10.83 -17.69 4.85
N CYS A 72 10.37 -17.06 3.77
CA CYS A 72 9.55 -15.85 3.81
C CYS A 72 8.37 -16.00 2.87
N LEU A 73 7.16 -15.68 3.34
CA LEU A 73 5.98 -15.66 2.49
C LEU A 73 6.15 -14.60 1.39
N ARG A 74 6.64 -13.43 1.78
CA ARG A 74 7.08 -12.30 0.95
C ARG A 74 8.17 -11.53 1.69
N ARG A 75 8.87 -10.63 1.00
CA ARG A 75 9.88 -9.75 1.59
C ARG A 75 9.55 -8.29 1.39
N LEU A 76 9.64 -7.50 2.47
CA LEU A 76 9.44 -6.05 2.41
C LEU A 76 10.65 -5.31 1.84
N ASP A 77 11.81 -5.95 1.77
CA ASP A 77 13.06 -5.37 1.27
C ASP A 77 13.42 -5.85 -0.14
N GLY A 78 12.44 -6.33 -0.90
CA GLY A 78 12.62 -6.73 -2.30
C GLY A 78 12.99 -5.57 -3.24
N THR A 79 13.23 -5.91 -4.51
CA THR A 79 13.71 -4.97 -5.53
C THR A 79 12.67 -4.56 -6.57
N LYS A 80 11.43 -5.05 -6.47
CA LYS A 80 10.40 -4.85 -7.50
C LYS A 80 10.11 -3.36 -7.77
N HIS A 81 9.80 -3.05 -9.02
CA HIS A 81 9.63 -1.70 -9.54
C HIS A 81 8.42 -1.60 -10.49
N TYR A 82 7.66 -0.52 -10.36
CA TYR A 82 6.50 -0.21 -11.20
C TYR A 82 6.92 0.55 -12.48
N PRO A 83 6.36 0.23 -13.66
CA PRO A 83 5.40 -0.84 -13.93
C PRO A 83 6.04 -2.18 -14.34
N GLN A 84 7.37 -2.26 -14.41
CA GLN A 84 8.11 -3.38 -15.02
C GLN A 84 7.81 -4.73 -14.37
N ASP A 85 7.57 -4.74 -13.06
CA ASP A 85 7.32 -5.96 -12.29
C ASP A 85 5.84 -6.25 -12.03
N LEU A 86 4.90 -5.48 -12.61
CA LEU A 86 3.48 -5.76 -12.49
C LEU A 86 3.12 -7.13 -13.11
N ARG A 87 2.36 -7.91 -12.36
CA ARG A 87 1.84 -9.24 -12.73
C ARG A 87 0.33 -9.30 -12.77
N GLY A 88 -0.37 -8.29 -12.23
CA GLY A 88 -1.83 -8.32 -12.09
C GLY A 88 -2.30 -9.28 -11.00
N GLU A 89 -1.39 -9.71 -10.13
CA GLU A 89 -1.61 -10.57 -8.98
C GLU A 89 -1.34 -9.73 -7.73
N VAL A 90 -2.29 -9.75 -6.79
CA VAL A 90 -2.36 -8.76 -5.71
C VAL A 90 -1.23 -8.92 -4.70
N HIS A 91 -0.76 -10.13 -4.45
CA HIS A 91 0.36 -10.38 -3.53
C HIS A 91 1.68 -9.97 -4.20
N ALA A 92 1.87 -10.34 -5.46
CA ALA A 92 3.08 -10.04 -6.22
C ALA A 92 3.22 -8.54 -6.52
N ASP A 93 2.13 -7.87 -6.88
CA ASP A 93 2.12 -6.43 -7.12
C ASP A 93 2.23 -5.65 -5.79
N GLY A 94 1.70 -6.23 -4.70
CA GLY A 94 1.77 -5.66 -3.36
C GLY A 94 3.20 -5.49 -2.85
N GLU A 95 4.13 -6.38 -3.22
CA GLU A 95 5.55 -6.26 -2.84
C GLU A 95 6.23 -4.97 -3.35
N ILE A 96 5.72 -4.36 -4.43
CA ILE A 96 6.20 -3.04 -4.89
C ILE A 96 5.81 -1.96 -3.88
N TRP A 97 4.56 -1.99 -3.43
CA TRP A 97 4.01 -1.03 -2.48
C TRP A 97 4.63 -1.21 -1.08
N SER A 98 4.70 -2.44 -0.59
CA SER A 98 5.23 -2.72 0.75
C SER A 98 6.71 -2.38 0.87
N ARG A 99 7.48 -2.49 -0.23
CA ARG A 99 8.86 -1.97 -0.27
C ARG A 99 8.94 -0.46 -0.09
N ALA A 100 8.05 0.32 -0.73
CA ALA A 100 8.02 1.76 -0.50
C ALA A 100 7.69 2.09 0.96
N LEU A 101 6.75 1.37 1.58
CA LEU A 101 6.43 1.54 3.01
C LEU A 101 7.63 1.23 3.91
N TRP A 102 8.39 0.19 3.57
CA TRP A 102 9.61 -0.18 4.28
C TRP A 102 10.69 0.91 4.18
N ASP A 103 10.88 1.51 3.01
CA ASP A 103 11.82 2.62 2.82
C ASP A 103 11.40 3.89 3.59
N ILE A 104 10.09 4.16 3.69
CA ILE A 104 9.55 5.24 4.55
C ILE A 104 9.90 4.99 6.01
N ARG A 105 9.73 3.76 6.49
CA ARG A 105 10.12 3.36 7.85
C ARG A 105 11.60 3.57 8.10
N GLY A 106 12.46 3.11 7.19
CA GLY A 106 13.91 3.33 7.30
C GLY A 106 14.30 4.82 7.36
N ALA A 107 13.60 5.67 6.60
CA ALA A 107 13.92 7.10 6.54
C ALA A 107 13.38 7.92 7.71
N LEU A 108 12.24 7.55 8.30
CA LEU A 108 11.54 8.35 9.31
C LEU A 108 11.53 7.73 10.71
N GLY A 109 11.95 6.47 10.81
CA GLY A 109 11.81 5.65 12.00
C GLY A 109 10.39 5.12 12.19
N ASP A 110 10.29 4.07 12.98
CA ASP A 110 9.11 3.26 13.22
C ASP A 110 7.85 4.04 13.56
N THR A 111 7.89 4.84 14.62
CA THR A 111 6.69 5.51 15.13
C THR A 111 6.11 6.46 14.09
N LYS A 112 6.94 7.34 13.51
CA LYS A 112 6.46 8.33 12.53
C LYS A 112 5.95 7.66 11.27
N ALA A 113 6.70 6.69 10.73
CA ALA A 113 6.30 5.99 9.52
C ALA A 113 4.99 5.21 9.72
N SER A 114 4.88 4.43 10.79
CA SER A 114 3.67 3.64 11.04
C SER A 114 2.45 4.54 11.30
N THR A 115 2.60 5.62 12.06
CA THR A 115 1.50 6.58 12.26
C THR A 115 1.03 7.19 10.95
N LEU A 116 1.92 7.70 10.10
CA LEU A 116 1.49 8.31 8.83
C LEU A 116 0.95 7.29 7.83
N ILE A 117 1.47 6.06 7.81
CA ILE A 117 1.03 5.00 6.90
C ILE A 117 -0.37 4.54 7.26
N VAL A 118 -0.66 4.36 8.56
CA VAL A 118 -2.01 4.04 9.04
C VAL A 118 -2.96 5.21 8.77
N GLU A 119 -2.54 6.44 9.05
CA GLU A 119 -3.35 7.63 8.79
C GLU A 119 -3.73 7.76 7.30
N ALA A 120 -2.80 7.43 6.39
CA ALA A 120 -3.04 7.50 4.95
C ALA A 120 -4.16 6.54 4.49
N GLN A 121 -4.33 5.38 5.15
CA GLN A 121 -5.36 4.40 4.78
C GLN A 121 -6.78 4.98 4.82
N PHE A 122 -7.03 5.94 5.72
CA PHE A 122 -8.35 6.59 5.83
C PHE A 122 -8.72 7.44 4.62
N ALA A 123 -7.77 7.72 3.72
CA ALA A 123 -8.01 8.41 2.45
C ALA A 123 -8.28 7.45 1.28
N PHE A 124 -8.15 6.13 1.47
CA PHE A 124 -8.23 5.16 0.38
C PHE A 124 -9.67 4.63 0.22
N ALA A 125 -10.11 4.53 -1.04
CA ALA A 125 -11.28 3.76 -1.47
C ALA A 125 -10.86 2.37 -2.03
N PRO A 126 -11.79 1.41 -2.17
CA PRO A 126 -11.47 0.07 -2.70
C PRO A 126 -10.80 0.04 -4.08
N ASP A 127 -10.97 1.07 -4.89
CA ASP A 127 -10.42 1.20 -6.24
C ASP A 127 -9.28 2.22 -6.35
N THR A 128 -8.69 2.63 -5.23
CA THR A 128 -7.54 3.55 -5.18
C THR A 128 -6.37 2.99 -5.99
N SER A 129 -5.79 3.80 -6.87
CA SER A 129 -4.60 3.40 -7.62
C SER A 129 -3.33 3.54 -6.78
N PHE A 130 -2.22 2.89 -7.17
CA PHE A 130 -0.93 3.11 -6.49
C PHE A 130 -0.49 4.57 -6.49
N ARG A 131 -0.70 5.30 -7.59
CA ARG A 131 -0.32 6.72 -7.67
C ARG A 131 -1.17 7.58 -6.73
N ASP A 132 -2.47 7.33 -6.66
CA ASP A 132 -3.38 8.07 -5.76
C ASP A 132 -3.09 7.75 -4.30
N ALA A 133 -2.88 6.47 -3.97
CA ALA A 133 -2.47 6.03 -2.65
C ALA A 133 -1.15 6.68 -2.23
N ALA A 134 -0.14 6.69 -3.11
CA ALA A 134 1.16 7.30 -2.82
C ALA A 134 1.04 8.81 -2.57
N THR A 135 0.23 9.49 -3.38
CA THR A 135 -0.05 10.92 -3.23
C THR A 135 -0.71 11.22 -1.88
N ALA A 136 -1.70 10.41 -1.48
CA ALA A 136 -2.36 10.52 -0.18
C ALA A 136 -1.42 10.21 1.00
N THR A 137 -0.51 9.23 0.87
CA THR A 137 0.52 8.95 1.88
C THR A 137 1.51 10.12 2.02
N VAL A 138 1.95 10.73 0.92
CA VAL A 138 2.80 11.94 0.95
C VAL A 138 2.06 13.11 1.61
N ALA A 139 0.77 13.29 1.33
CA ALA A 139 -0.05 14.31 1.96
C ALA A 139 -0.21 14.09 3.47
N ALA A 140 -0.41 12.84 3.92
CA ALA A 140 -0.43 12.48 5.34
C ALA A 140 0.91 12.78 6.02
N ALA A 141 2.03 12.40 5.40
CA ALA A 141 3.38 12.71 5.89
C ALA A 141 3.60 14.22 6.04
N ARG A 142 3.17 15.01 5.04
CA ARG A 142 3.24 16.48 5.07
C ARG A 142 2.44 17.06 6.23
N ARG A 143 1.19 16.60 6.41
CA ARG A 143 0.28 17.10 7.44
C ARG A 143 0.76 16.79 8.85
N LEU A 144 1.25 15.58 9.08
CA LEU A 144 1.66 15.13 10.41
C LEU A 144 3.06 15.63 10.81
N TYR A 145 4.00 15.66 9.86
CA TYR A 145 5.42 15.83 10.17
C TYR A 145 6.16 16.82 9.25
N GLY A 146 5.45 17.53 8.37
CA GLY A 146 6.02 18.61 7.56
C GLY A 146 6.78 18.15 6.31
N ALA A 147 7.52 19.09 5.72
CA ALA A 147 8.12 18.92 4.40
C ALA A 147 9.16 17.80 4.32
N GLY A 148 9.97 17.61 5.37
CA GLY A 148 10.99 16.57 5.40
C GLY A 148 10.41 15.16 5.29
N ALA A 149 9.33 14.89 6.03
CA ALA A 149 8.64 13.60 5.97
C ALA A 149 7.96 13.37 4.61
N ALA A 150 7.31 14.41 4.07
CA ALA A 150 6.73 14.35 2.73
C ALA A 150 7.77 14.00 1.66
N ASN A 151 8.97 14.61 1.75
CA ASN A 151 10.06 14.34 0.82
C ASN A 151 10.62 12.92 0.97
N ALA A 152 10.70 12.40 2.20
CA ALA A 152 11.10 11.02 2.44
C ALA A 152 10.11 10.03 1.81
N ALA A 153 8.81 10.24 2.04
CA ALA A 153 7.76 9.44 1.41
C ALA A 153 7.77 9.53 -0.11
N THR A 154 7.94 10.73 -0.66
CA THR A 154 8.04 10.95 -2.11
C THR A 154 9.20 10.16 -2.71
N ARG A 155 10.39 10.23 -2.10
CA ARG A 155 11.57 9.48 -2.56
C ARG A 155 11.36 7.97 -2.52
N ALA A 156 10.73 7.45 -1.46
CA ALA A 156 10.43 6.03 -1.35
C ALA A 156 9.51 5.55 -2.49
N PHE A 157 8.45 6.29 -2.81
CA PHE A 157 7.56 5.93 -3.92
C PHE A 157 8.21 6.12 -5.30
N GLN A 158 9.01 7.18 -5.50
CA GLN A 158 9.78 7.39 -6.72
C GLN A 158 10.81 6.28 -6.95
N ALA A 159 11.47 5.82 -5.89
CA ALA A 159 12.42 4.72 -5.97
C ALA A 159 11.77 3.40 -6.45
N ARG A 160 10.44 3.28 -6.36
CA ARG A 160 9.63 2.15 -6.83
C ARG A 160 8.87 2.45 -8.12
N GLY A 161 9.07 3.62 -8.73
CA GLY A 161 8.40 4.03 -9.97
C GLY A 161 6.91 4.37 -9.82
N ILE A 162 6.42 4.55 -8.59
CA ILE A 162 5.00 4.82 -8.34
C ILE A 162 4.64 6.30 -8.57
N LEU A 163 5.54 7.21 -8.17
CA LEU A 163 5.38 8.66 -8.36
C LEU A 163 6.25 9.19 -9.50
#